data_AF-A0A820G1I8-F1
#
_entry.id   AF-A0A820G1I8-F1
#
_cell.length_a   1.000
_cell.length_b   1.000
_cell.length_c   1.000
_cell.angle_alpha   90.00
_cell.angle_beta   90.00
_cell.angle_gamma   90.00
#
_symmetry.space_group_name_H-M   'P 1'
#
loop_
_entity.id
_entity.type
_entity.pdbx_description
1 polymer ?
#
loop_
_entity_poly.entity_id
_entity_poly.type
_entity_poly.pdbx_seq_one_letter_code
_entity_poly.pdbx_strand_id
1 'polypeptide(L)' 'HHHHQYDVFKCEMDINHITELFIDCDRHKIHLRNESVSLVHEINVSTIKCPLPWILYIGLYGADDQIRLQLAYF' A
#
# COMPACT_ATOMS: atom_id res chain seq x y z
N HIS A 1 6.82 -33.59 9.65
CA HIS A 1 6.32 -32.89 8.45
C HIS A 1 4.87 -32.48 8.69
N HIS A 2 4.62 -31.31 9.25
CA HIS A 2 3.27 -30.73 9.31
C HIS A 2 3.32 -29.38 8.58
N HIS A 3 2.70 -29.33 7.41
CA HIS A 3 2.51 -28.10 6.64
C HIS A 3 1.53 -27.22 7.40
N HIS A 4 1.98 -26.05 7.83
CA HIS A 4 1.10 -24.98 8.26
C HIS A 4 0.35 -24.46 7.03
N GLN A 5 -0.92 -24.85 6.94
CA GLN A 5 -1.89 -24.25 6.04
C GLN A 5 -2.14 -22.83 6.57
N TYR A 6 -1.51 -21.84 5.95
CA TYR A 6 -1.82 -20.44 6.18
C TYR A 6 -3.23 -20.22 5.65
N ASP A 7 -4.22 -20.20 6.54
CA ASP A 7 -5.55 -19.70 6.25
C ASP A 7 -5.40 -18.27 5.72
N VAL A 8 -5.59 -18.13 4.41
CA VAL A 8 -5.73 -16.85 3.75
C VAL A 8 -7.02 -16.26 4.29
N PHE A 9 -6.90 -15.39 5.29
CA PHE A 9 -7.97 -14.49 5.69
C PHE A 9 -8.42 -13.74 4.44
N LYS A 10 -9.50 -14.23 3.83
CA LYS A 10 -10.18 -13.56 2.74
C LYS A 10 -11.01 -12.46 3.39
N CYS A 11 -10.32 -11.41 3.82
CA CYS A 11 -11.00 -10.19 4.23
C CYS A 11 -11.62 -9.61 2.96
N GLU A 12 -12.94 -9.72 2.83
CA GLU A 12 -13.70 -9.10 1.76
C GLU A 12 -13.72 -7.59 2.01
N MET A 13 -12.56 -6.94 1.81
CA MET A 13 -12.49 -5.49 1.72
C MET A 13 -13.32 -5.09 0.50
N ASP A 14 -14.34 -4.25 0.73
CA ASP A 14 -15.11 -3.67 -0.35
C ASP A 14 -14.18 -2.90 -1.29
N ILE A 15 -14.07 -3.42 -2.51
CA ILE A 15 -13.13 -2.97 -3.54
C ILE A 15 -13.36 -1.49 -3.88
N ASN A 16 -14.57 -0.99 -3.67
CA ASN A 16 -14.95 0.38 -3.97
C ASN A 16 -14.43 1.40 -2.95
N HIS A 17 -13.92 0.95 -1.80
CA HIS A 17 -13.44 1.81 -0.72
C HIS A 17 -11.92 1.67 -0.47
N ILE A 18 -11.19 1.12 -1.44
CA ILE A 18 -9.75 0.90 -1.30
C ILE A 18 -8.97 2.17 -1.68
N THR A 19 -8.06 2.57 -0.79
CA THR A 19 -6.97 3.50 -1.09
C THR A 19 -5.65 2.73 -1.09
N GLU A 20 -4.94 2.77 -2.22
CA GLU A 20 -3.68 2.06 -2.45
C GLU A 20 -2.51 3.06 -2.52
N LEU A 21 -1.47 2.81 -1.72
CA LEU A 21 -0.19 3.50 -1.81
C LEU A 21 0.85 2.54 -2.38
N PHE A 22 1.46 2.91 -3.51
CA PHE A 22 2.48 2.15 -4.19
C PHE A 22 3.80 2.92 -4.20
N ILE A 23 4.89 2.28 -3.80
CA ILE A 23 6.23 2.86 -3.74
C ILE A 23 7.14 2.06 -4.67
N ASP A 24 7.63 2.71 -5.72
CA ASP A 24 8.56 2.15 -6.69
C ASP A 24 9.91 2.84 -6.54
N CYS A 25 10.81 2.18 -5.81
CA CYS A 25 12.15 2.68 -5.57
C CYS A 25 13.03 2.63 -6.82
N ASP A 26 12.77 1.73 -7.77
CA ASP A 26 13.57 1.62 -9.00
C ASP A 26 13.23 2.73 -9.98
N ARG A 27 11.92 3.05 -10.09
CA ARG A 27 11.43 4.13 -10.95
C ARG A 27 11.39 5.48 -10.23
N HIS A 28 11.76 5.55 -8.96
CA HIS A 28 11.78 6.78 -8.16
C HIS A 28 10.38 7.44 -8.05
N LYS A 29 9.35 6.64 -7.77
CA LYS A 29 7.95 7.09 -7.77
C LYS A 29 7.19 6.64 -6.53
N ILE A 30 6.27 7.48 -6.08
CA ILE A 30 5.20 7.10 -5.14
C ILE A 30 3.88 7.43 -5.82
N HIS A 31 2.96 6.47 -5.79
CA HIS A 31 1.66 6.55 -6.42
C HIS A 31 0.57 6.27 -5.38
N LEU A 32 -0.46 7.12 -5.35
CA LEU A 32 -1.64 6.97 -4.52
C LEU A 32 -2.86 6.84 -5.42
N ARG A 33 -3.62 5.76 -5.26
CA ARG A 33 -4.88 5.53 -5.96
C ARG A 33 -5.99 5.41 -4.93
N ASN A 34 -7.07 6.15 -5.11
CA ASN A 34 -8.28 6.01 -4.32
C ASN A 34 -9.44 5.68 -5.26
N GLU A 35 -9.91 4.44 -5.21
CA GLU A 35 -10.98 3.95 -6.09
C GLU A 35 -12.32 4.62 -5.81
N SER A 36 -12.61 4.93 -4.54
CA SER A 36 -13.91 5.51 -4.12
C SER A 36 -14.22 6.84 -4.79
N VAL A 37 -13.17 7.60 -5.13
CA VAL A 37 -13.29 8.92 -5.78
C VAL A 37 -12.60 8.95 -7.15
N SER A 38 -12.15 7.80 -7.66
CA SER A 38 -11.38 7.70 -8.91
C SER A 38 -10.18 8.67 -8.97
N LEU A 39 -9.54 8.91 -7.83
CA LEU A 39 -8.43 9.85 -7.71
C LEU A 39 -7.11 9.11 -7.83
N VAL A 40 -6.23 9.60 -8.69
CA VAL A 40 -4.86 9.11 -8.84
C VAL A 40 -3.90 10.28 -8.64
N HIS A 41 -2.94 10.11 -7.75
CA HIS A 41 -1.88 11.07 -7.50
C HIS A 41 -0.51 10.38 -7.62
N GLU A 42 0.42 11.01 -8.31
CA GLU A 42 1.78 10.50 -8.48
C GLU A 42 2.80 11.58 -8.14
N ILE A 43 3.82 11.21 -7.38
CA ILE A 43 4.96 12.06 -7.10
C ILE A 43 6.26 11.35 -7.49
N ASN A 44 7.18 12.09 -8.08
CA ASN A 44 8.54 11.62 -8.32
C ASN A 44 9.38 11.88 -7.06
N VAL A 45 10.04 10.85 -6.55
CA VAL A 45 10.85 10.91 -5.34
C VAL A 45 12.29 10.54 -5.66
N SER A 46 13.21 11.49 -5.50
CA SER A 46 14.64 11.22 -5.65
C SER A 46 15.17 10.51 -4.42
N THR A 47 15.59 9.25 -4.57
CA THR A 47 16.27 8.46 -3.52
C THR A 47 17.65 9.02 -3.16
N ILE A 48 18.25 9.87 -4.00
CA ILE A 48 19.48 10.61 -3.68
C ILE A 48 19.18 11.71 -2.65
N LYS A 49 18.05 12.41 -2.79
CA LYS A 49 17.64 13.48 -1.88
C LYS A 49 16.92 12.95 -0.64
N CYS A 50 16.23 11.82 -0.79
CA CYS A 50 15.50 11.12 0.27
C CYS A 50 16.00 9.66 0.33
N PRO A 51 17.17 9.41 0.92
CA PRO A 51 17.75 8.07 0.98
C PRO A 51 16.93 7.14 1.86
N LEU A 52 16.98 5.84 1.52
CA LEU A 52 16.35 4.77 2.29
C LEU A 52 17.15 4.45 3.57
N PRO A 53 16.52 3.87 4.62
CA PRO A 53 15.12 3.43 4.70
C PRO A 53 14.14 4.56 5.04
N TRP A 54 12.91 4.45 4.52
CA TRP A 54 11.83 5.38 4.88
C TRP A 54 10.95 4.79 5.98
N ILE A 55 10.44 5.69 6.83
CA ILE A 55 9.41 5.36 7.82
C ILE A 55 8.09 5.89 7.29
N LEU A 56 7.10 5.02 7.15
CA LEU A 56 5.76 5.38 6.71
C LEU A 56 4.87 5.59 7.93
N TYR A 57 4.25 6.77 8.00
CA TYR A 57 3.23 7.07 9.00
C TYR A 57 1.87 6.99 8.33
N ILE A 58 0.99 6.11 8.83
CA ILE A 58 -0.36 5.90 8.30
C ILE A 58 -1.34 6.29 9.39
N GLY A 59 -2.16 7.31 9.12
CA GLY A 59 -3.26 7.70 9.99
C GLY A 59 -4.53 6.93 9.61
N LEU A 60 -5.12 6.25 10.59
CA LEU A 60 -6.44 5.63 10.47
C LEU A 60 -7.43 6.48 11.26
N TYR A 61 -8.57 6.79 10.65
CA TYR A 61 -9.55 7.72 11.18
C TYR A 61 -10.86 7.02 11.60
N GLY A 62 -11.19 5.90 10.97
CA GLY A 62 -12.36 5.08 11.26
C GLY A 62 -12.05 3.90 12.19
N ALA A 63 -13.03 3.49 13.00
CA ALA A 63 -12.93 2.31 13.85
C ALA A 63 -12.79 1.00 13.05
N ASP A 64 -13.23 1.02 11.79
CA ASP A 64 -13.23 -0.12 10.87
C ASP A 64 -12.18 0.02 9.75
N ASP A 65 -11.27 0.99 9.84
CA ASP A 65 -10.22 1.16 8.84
C ASP A 65 -9.24 -0.02 8.91
N GLN A 66 -8.93 -0.60 7.74
CA GLN A 66 -8.02 -1.74 7.63
C GLN A 66 -6.81 -1.39 6.77
N ILE A 67 -5.62 -1.82 7.22
CA ILE A 67 -4.39 -1.72 6.44
C ILE A 67 -3.98 -3.11 5.98
N ARG A 68 -3.68 -3.24 4.69
CA ARG A 68 -2.99 -4.40 4.13
C ARG A 68 -1.63 -3.95 3.60
N LEU A 69 -0.57 -4.53 4.15
CA LEU A 69 0.78 -4.40 3.61
C LEU A 69 1.03 -5.55 2.62
N GLN A 70 1.43 -5.21 1.40
CA GLN A 70 1.72 -6.20 0.36
C GLN A 70 3.04 -5.87 -0.31
N LEU A 71 3.94 -6.86 -0.36
CA LEU A 71 5.12 -6.79 -1.20
C LEU A 71 4.70 -7.18 -2.63
N ALA A 72 5.00 -6.31 -3.58
CA ALA A 72 4.81 -6.60 -5.00
C ALA A 72 6.19 -6.86 -5.62
N TYR A 73 6.33 -8.01 -6.26
CA TYR A 73 7.47 -8.35 -7.10
C TYR A 73 7.05 -8.16 -8.55
N PHE A 74 7.79 -7.34 -9.29
CA PHE A 74 7.57 -7.10 -10.72
C PHE A 74 8.71 -7.70 -11.54
#